data_AF-A0A016AY11-F1
#
_entry.id   AF-A0A016AY11-F1
#
_cell.length_a   1.000
_cell.length_b   1.000
_cell.length_c   1.000
_cell.angle_alpha   90.00
_cell.angle_beta   90.00
_cell.angle_gamma   90.00
#
_symmetry.space_group_name_H-M   'P 1'
#
loop_
_entity.id
_entity.type
_entity.pdbx_description
1 polymer ?
#
loop_
_entity_poly.entity_id
_entity_poly.type
_entity_poly.pdbx_seq_one_letter_code
_entity_poly.pdbx_strand_id
1 'polypeptide(L)' 'MTHNYPGLTDTLQRLGINEVSEVNAILRLSDYGRKGTTVWRLIANTCWSDIGAKGRYLIAALNRAKRK' A
#
# COMPACT_ATOMS: atom_id res chain seq x y z
N MET A 1 17.90 -4.90 6.22
CA MET A 1 16.47 -5.03 6.57
C MET A 1 15.98 -3.63 6.88
N THR A 2 15.33 -2.96 5.92
CA THR A 2 15.02 -1.52 6.06
C THR A 2 13.55 -1.31 5.79
N HIS A 3 12.81 -0.93 6.84
CA HIS A 3 11.42 -0.50 6.73
C HIS A 3 11.40 0.99 6.40
N ASN A 4 10.62 1.38 5.40
CA ASN A 4 10.37 2.78 5.10
C ASN A 4 8.93 3.13 5.49
N TYR A 5 8.68 3.11 6.79
CA TYR A 5 7.37 3.43 7.35
C TYR A 5 6.94 4.87 6.99
N PRO A 6 7.76 5.93 7.22
CA PRO A 6 7.35 7.30 6.93
C PRO A 6 7.08 7.52 5.44
N GLY A 7 7.90 6.94 4.56
CA GLY A 7 7.69 7.05 3.12
C GLY A 7 6.44 6.32 2.66
N LEU A 8 6.08 5.20 3.29
CA LEU A 8 4.85 4.50 2.96
C LEU A 8 3.64 5.32 3.40
N THR A 9 3.63 5.85 4.63
CA THR A 9 2.52 6.68 5.12
C THR A 9 2.34 7.95 4.30
N ASP A 10 3.43 8.65 3.94
CA ASP A 10 3.37 9.83 3.06
C ASP A 10 2.80 9.47 1.67
N THR A 11 3.24 8.34 1.10
CA THR A 11 2.73 7.89 -0.20
C THR A 11 1.24 7.58 -0.15
N LEU A 12 0.76 6.89 0.90
CA LEU A 12 -0.66 6.59 1.07
C LEU A 12 -1.49 7.87 1.17
N GLN A 13 -1.02 8.85 1.94
CA GLN A 13 -1.68 10.15 2.04
C GLN A 13 -1.74 10.89 0.70
N ARG A 14 -0.65 10.89 -0.08
CA ARG A 14 -0.62 11.50 -1.43
C ARG A 14 -1.55 10.81 -2.41
N LEU A 15 -1.76 9.51 -2.24
CA LEU A 15 -2.77 8.75 -2.99
C LEU A 15 -4.20 9.01 -2.49
N GLY A 16 -4.40 9.81 -1.44
CA GLY A 16 -5.70 10.05 -0.83
C GLY A 16 -6.23 8.88 0.01
N ILE A 17 -5.36 7.94 0.39
CA ILE A 17 -5.70 6.83 1.27
C ILE A 17 -5.54 7.31 2.71
N ASN A 18 -6.60 7.94 3.23
CA ASN A 18 -6.60 8.60 4.55
C ASN A 18 -7.41 7.83 5.60
N GLU A 19 -8.21 6.84 5.19
CA GLU A 19 -9.00 6.03 6.12
C GLU A 19 -8.06 5.22 7.02
N VAL A 20 -8.15 5.46 8.33
CA VAL A 20 -7.25 4.86 9.34
C VAL A 20 -7.28 3.33 9.27
N SER A 21 -8.45 2.75 9.02
CA SER A 21 -8.63 1.30 8.86
C SER A 21 -7.88 0.77 7.63
N GLU A 22 -7.91 1.50 6.51
CA GLU A 22 -7.21 1.12 5.29
C GLU A 22 -5.70 1.27 5.43
N VAL A 23 -5.24 2.40 5.98
CA VAL A 23 -3.82 2.65 6.24
C VAL A 23 -3.23 1.55 7.12
N ASN A 24 -3.89 1.23 8.24
CA ASN A 24 -3.43 0.19 9.16
C ASN A 24 -3.42 -1.20 8.50
N ALA A 25 -4.42 -1.52 7.67
CA ALA A 25 -4.44 -2.77 6.92
C ALA A 25 -3.25 -2.86 5.94
N ILE A 26 -2.98 -1.79 5.19
CA ILE A 26 -1.88 -1.73 4.23
C ILE A 26 -0.53 -1.84 4.94
N LEU A 27 -0.34 -1.14 6.06
CA LEU A 27 0.87 -1.24 6.87
C LEU A 27 1.13 -2.68 7.32
N ARG A 28 0.13 -3.36 7.88
CA ARG A 28 0.27 -4.76 8.33
C ARG A 28 0.51 -5.73 7.18
N LEU A 29 -0.17 -5.53 6.05
CA LEU A 29 -0.02 -6.41 4.87
C LEU A 29 1.34 -6.23 4.17
N SER A 30 1.92 -5.03 4.26
CA SER A 30 3.19 -4.67 3.61
C SER A 30 4.43 -4.82 4.49
N ASP A 31 4.30 -5.41 5.68
CA ASP A 31 5.38 -5.46 6.68
C ASP A 31 5.93 -4.06 6.97
N TYR A 32 5.01 -3.11 7.20
CA TYR A 32 5.27 -1.70 7.51
C TYR A 32 6.21 -1.01 6.50
N GLY A 33 6.03 -1.30 5.21
CA GLY A 33 6.83 -0.69 4.15
C GLY A 33 8.25 -1.22 4.06
N ARG A 34 8.50 -2.47 4.45
CA ARG A 34 9.79 -3.14 4.20
C ARG A 34 10.19 -3.02 2.73
N LYS A 35 11.39 -2.50 2.45
CA LYS A 35 11.91 -2.36 1.07
C LYS A 35 11.97 -3.73 0.38
N GLY A 36 11.65 -3.75 -0.91
CA GLY A 36 11.61 -4.98 -1.72
C GLY A 36 10.32 -5.79 -1.59
N THR A 37 9.36 -5.37 -0.77
CA THR A 37 8.03 -6.00 -0.71
C THR A 37 7.13 -5.54 -1.86
N THR A 38 6.07 -6.32 -2.11
CA THR A 38 5.12 -6.11 -3.19
C THR A 38 4.39 -4.76 -3.11
N VAL A 39 4.32 -4.12 -1.93
CA VAL A 39 3.64 -2.82 -1.78
C VAL A 39 4.26 -1.75 -2.67
N TRP A 40 5.59 -1.67 -2.72
CA TRP A 40 6.30 -0.66 -3.51
C TRP A 40 6.11 -0.89 -5.00
N ARG A 41 6.10 -2.17 -5.41
CA ARG A 41 5.81 -2.55 -6.80
C ARG A 41 4.39 -2.18 -7.18
N LEU A 42 3.40 -2.47 -6.33
CA LEU A 42 2.00 -2.11 -6.59
C LEU A 42 1.82 -0.60 -6.68
N ILE A 43 2.41 0.15 -5.74
CA ILE A 43 2.40 1.62 -5.74
C ILE A 43 2.97 2.19 -7.05
N ALA A 44 4.13 1.71 -7.48
CA ALA A 44 4.80 2.25 -8.67
C ALA A 44 4.15 1.83 -10.00
N ASN A 45 3.49 0.66 -10.06
CA ASN A 45 2.98 0.08 -11.31
C ASN A 45 1.46 0.18 -11.45
N THR A 46 0.79 0.99 -10.63
CA THR A 46 -0.68 1.19 -10.69
C THR A 46 -1.01 2.58 -11.24
N CYS A 47 -1.89 2.66 -12.23
CA CYS A 47 -2.48 3.92 -12.68
C CYS A 47 -3.55 4.40 -11.69
N TRP A 48 -3.13 5.23 -10.72
CA TRP A 48 -4.00 5.65 -9.62
C TRP A 48 -5.15 6.58 -10.01
N SER A 49 -5.00 7.32 -11.12
CA SER A 49 -6.01 8.28 -11.60
C SER A 49 -7.36 7.63 -11.90
N ASP A 50 -7.36 6.38 -12.39
CA ASP A 50 -8.57 5.65 -12.78
C ASP A 50 -9.23 4.88 -11.62
N ILE A 51 -8.64 4.93 -10.43
CA ILE A 51 -9.08 4.16 -9.28
C ILE A 51 -9.80 5.07 -8.29
N GLY A 52 -11.10 4.83 -8.09
CA GLY A 52 -11.89 5.50 -7.04
C GLY A 52 -11.47 5.05 -5.63
N ALA A 53 -11.68 3.79 -5.30
CA ALA A 53 -11.41 3.23 -3.97
C ALA A 53 -9.96 2.70 -3.82
N LYS A 54 -8.98 3.61 -3.79
CA LYS A 54 -7.54 3.30 -3.82
C LYS A 54 -7.07 2.44 -2.64
N GLY A 55 -7.56 2.69 -1.42
CA GLY A 55 -7.20 1.91 -0.23
C GLY A 55 -7.67 0.46 -0.34
N ARG A 56 -8.97 0.23 -0.57
CA ARG A 56 -9.54 -1.10 -0.84
C ARG A 56 -8.83 -1.84 -1.98
N TYR A 57 -8.53 -1.15 -3.07
CA TYR A 57 -7.79 -1.73 -4.20
C TYR A 57 -6.43 -2.26 -3.74
N LEU A 58 -5.63 -1.44 -3.04
CA LEU A 58 -4.30 -1.82 -2.60
C LEU A 58 -4.33 -2.98 -1.59
N ILE A 59 -5.30 -2.98 -0.67
CA ILE A 59 -5.53 -4.08 0.29
C ILE A 59 -5.83 -5.38 -0.45
N ALA A 60 -6.71 -5.36 -1.45
CA ALA A 60 -7.04 -6.53 -2.23
C ALA A 60 -5.84 -7.06 -3.03
N ALA A 61 -5.08 -6.16 -3.65
CA ALA A 61 -3.87 -6.50 -4.41
C ALA A 61 -2.79 -7.13 -3.51
N LEU A 62 -2.56 -6.56 -2.32
CA LEU A 62 -1.61 -7.11 -1.34
C LEU A 62 -2.04 -8.48 -0.83
N ASN A 63 -3.33 -8.68 -0.50
CA ASN A 63 -3.84 -9.99 -0.09
C ASN A 63 -3.68 -11.04 -1.20
N ARG A 64 -3.93 -10.67 -2.46
CA ARG A 64 -3.70 -11.55 -3.61
C ARG A 64 -2.23 -11.92 -3.75
N ALA A 65 -1.32 -10.98 -3.52
CA ALA A 65 0.11 -11.22 -3.59
C ALA A 65 0.62 -12.16 -2.48
N LYS A 66 0.04 -12.13 -1.27
CA LYS A 66 0.44 -13.01 -0.15
C LYS A 66 -0.05 -14.46 -0.28
N ARG A 67 -1.03 -14.72 -1.14
CA ARG A 67 -1.57 -16.07 -1.39
C ARG A 67 -0.78 -16.86 -2.44
N LYS A 68 0.20 -16.23 -3.10
CA LYS A 68 1.13 -16.86 -4.02
C LYS A 68 2.45 -17.10 -3.32
#